data_AF-A0A4Q3HMD3-F1
#
_entry.id   AF-A0A4Q3HMD3-F1
#
_cell.length_a   1.000
_cell.length_b   1.000
_cell.length_c   1.000
_cell.angle_alpha   90.00
_cell.angle_beta   90.00
_cell.angle_gamma   90.00
#
_symmetry.space_group_name_H-M   'P 1'
#
loop_
_entity.id
_entity.type
_entity.pdbx_description
1 polymer ?
#
loop_
_entity_poly.entity_id
_entity_poly.type
_entity_poly.pdbx_seq_one_letter_code
_entity_poly.pdbx_strand_id
1 'polypeptide(L)'
;DRMGSDAFAALRDGMRRSKVAAIARTVLFRRMRTVLIRPHGKGLIATTLNYDYEVRSSAKAFEEMPKLEIEGEMLDLAKHIISTKKGTFDPATFDDRYEAALAELVKAKVEGKALPKRKKIEVSQPSDLLAALRESAGLLKAAESKPERTAANANAGAGRKRAARGAVGKSAASKAAPQRKAS
;
A
#
# COMPACT_ATOMS: atom_id res chain seq x y z
N ASP A 1 15.84 -24.78 34.83
CA ASP A 1 15.33 -23.86 33.80
C ASP A 1 13.81 -23.63 33.75
N ARG A 2 12.93 -24.43 34.38
CA ARG A 2 11.47 -24.15 34.40
C ARG A 2 11.09 -22.80 35.04
N MET A 3 11.79 -22.39 36.09
CA MET A 3 11.50 -21.12 36.77
C MET A 3 11.73 -19.90 35.87
N GLY A 4 12.71 -19.98 34.94
CA GLY A 4 12.99 -18.91 33.98
C GLY A 4 11.91 -18.80 32.91
N SER A 5 11.40 -19.94 32.42
CA SER A 5 10.31 -19.95 31.43
C SER A 5 8.99 -19.41 31.99
N ASP A 6 8.68 -19.74 33.25
CA ASP A 6 7.45 -19.31 33.90
C ASP A 6 7.47 -17.80 34.18
N ALA A 7 8.60 -17.29 34.68
CA ALA A 7 8.80 -15.85 34.88
C ALA A 7 8.74 -15.06 33.55
N PHE A 8 9.35 -15.60 32.49
CA PHE A 8 9.28 -15.00 31.15
C PHE A 8 7.85 -14.94 30.62
N ALA A 9 7.09 -16.03 30.72
CA ALA A 9 5.72 -16.10 30.26
C ALA A 9 4.82 -15.13 31.05
N ALA A 10 4.98 -15.08 32.38
CA ALA A 10 4.26 -14.16 33.25
C ALA A 10 4.52 -12.70 32.87
N LEU A 11 5.78 -12.31 32.64
CA LEU A 11 6.14 -10.97 32.20
C LEU A 11 5.54 -10.65 30.82
N ARG A 12 5.71 -11.54 29.83
CA ARG A 12 5.17 -11.36 28.48
C ARG A 12 3.66 -11.14 28.51
N ASP A 13 2.94 -11.97 29.25
CA ASP A 13 1.48 -11.93 29.30
C ASP A 13 0.99 -10.75 30.16
N GLY A 14 1.71 -10.38 31.21
CA GLY A 14 1.49 -9.14 31.95
C GLY A 14 1.62 -7.90 31.07
N MET A 15 2.73 -7.78 30.32
CA MET A 15 2.93 -6.68 29.36
C MET A 15 1.82 -6.63 28.30
N ARG A 16 1.39 -7.79 27.79
CA ARG A 16 0.31 -7.89 26.80
C ARG A 16 -1.02 -7.39 27.37
N ARG A 17 -1.39 -7.84 28.57
CA ARG A 17 -2.66 -7.44 29.22
C ARG A 17 -2.67 -5.97 29.57
N SER A 18 -1.55 -5.45 30.06
CA SER A 18 -1.40 -4.03 30.40
C SER A 18 -1.17 -3.12 29.19
N LYS A 19 -1.02 -3.68 27.98
CA LYS A 19 -0.72 -2.96 26.73
C LYS A 19 0.50 -2.05 26.84
N VAL A 20 1.54 -2.52 27.55
CA VAL A 20 2.78 -1.78 27.76
C VAL A 20 3.94 -2.39 26.97
N ALA A 21 4.96 -1.57 26.73
CA ALA A 21 6.26 -1.98 26.23
C ALA A 21 7.34 -1.50 27.21
N ALA A 22 8.47 -2.20 27.25
CA ALA A 22 9.59 -1.86 28.12
C ALA A 22 10.67 -1.12 27.32
N ILE A 23 11.35 -0.18 27.98
CA ILE A 23 12.56 0.45 27.45
C ILE A 23 13.74 -0.15 28.21
N ALA A 24 14.75 -0.59 27.49
CA ALA A 24 15.96 -1.18 28.08
C ALA A 24 17.21 -0.66 27.36
N ARG A 25 18.36 -0.80 28.03
CA ARG A 25 19.68 -0.59 27.43
C ARG A 25 20.41 -1.92 27.39
N THR A 26 20.99 -2.26 26.26
CA THR A 26 21.76 -3.49 26.09
C THR A 26 22.93 -3.25 25.14
N VAL A 27 23.96 -4.07 25.23
CA VAL A 27 25.13 -4.00 24.35
C VAL A 27 24.88 -4.89 23.14
N LEU A 28 24.70 -4.28 21.96
CA LEU A 28 24.68 -4.98 20.68
C LEU A 28 25.87 -4.53 19.84
N PHE A 29 26.57 -5.48 19.22
CA PHE A 29 27.71 -5.19 18.35
C PHE A 29 28.76 -4.25 19.00
N ARG A 30 29.10 -4.52 20.27
CA ARG A 30 30.07 -3.75 21.08
C ARG A 30 29.65 -2.29 21.36
N ARG A 31 28.41 -1.90 21.08
CA ARG A 31 27.86 -0.57 21.40
C ARG A 31 26.64 -0.71 22.29
N MET A 32 26.53 0.17 23.28
CA MET A 32 25.32 0.27 24.08
C MET A 32 24.20 0.90 23.24
N ARG A 33 23.05 0.25 23.18
CA ARG A 33 21.89 0.66 22.40
C ARG A 33 20.66 0.70 23.31
N THR A 34 19.81 1.69 23.12
CA THR A 34 18.47 1.70 23.70
C THR A 34 17.55 0.86 22.82
N VAL A 35 16.74 0.01 23.44
CA VAL A 35 15.79 -0.87 22.76
C VAL A 35 14.40 -0.75 23.38
N LEU A 36 13.37 -0.85 22.54
CA LEU A 36 11.99 -1.05 22.92
C LEU A 36 11.67 -2.55 22.87
N ILE A 37 11.24 -3.11 23.99
CA ILE A 37 10.87 -4.52 24.10
C ILE A 37 9.34 -4.61 24.18
N ARG A 38 8.74 -5.36 23.27
CA ARG A 38 7.28 -5.54 23.19
C ARG A 38 6.90 -7.02 23.11
N PRO A 39 5.77 -7.44 23.70
CA PRO A 39 5.27 -8.80 23.55
C PRO A 39 4.84 -9.07 22.10
N HIS A 40 5.26 -10.20 21.54
CA HIS A 40 4.91 -10.61 20.19
C HIS A 40 4.80 -12.14 20.08
N GLY A 41 3.63 -12.63 19.67
CA GLY A 41 3.35 -14.08 19.64
C GLY A 41 3.66 -14.74 20.98
N LYS A 42 4.47 -15.81 20.94
CA LYS A 42 4.94 -16.52 22.15
C LYS A 42 6.17 -15.89 22.81
N GLY A 43 6.73 -14.81 22.27
CA GLY A 43 7.98 -14.20 22.75
C GLY A 43 7.91 -12.69 22.95
N LEU A 44 9.10 -12.08 22.94
CA LEU A 44 9.32 -10.64 22.97
C LEU A 44 10.11 -10.23 21.71
N ILE A 45 9.82 -9.04 21.17
CA ILE A 45 10.64 -8.41 20.13
C ILE A 45 11.35 -7.21 20.76
N ALA A 46 12.66 -7.12 20.56
CA ALA A 46 13.45 -5.94 20.85
C ALA A 46 13.69 -5.15 19.55
N THR A 47 13.30 -3.88 19.54
CA THR A 47 13.54 -2.96 18.43
C THR A 47 14.53 -1.90 18.88
N THR A 48 15.64 -1.73 18.18
CA THR A 48 16.60 -0.65 18.46
C THR A 48 15.96 0.70 18.21
N LEU A 49 16.13 1.62 19.15
CA LEU A 49 15.67 2.99 19.02
C LEU A 49 16.79 3.88 18.51
N ASN A 50 16.41 4.85 17.67
CA ASN A 50 17.31 5.91 17.24
C ASN A 50 17.35 7.05 18.26
N TYR A 51 18.50 7.71 18.35
CA TYR A 51 18.63 8.95 19.09
C TYR A 51 18.03 10.13 18.30
N ASP A 52 17.73 11.22 18.98
CA ASP A 52 17.20 12.45 18.38
C ASP A 52 18.10 13.00 17.27
N TYR A 53 19.42 12.98 17.46
CA TYR A 53 20.40 13.41 16.46
C TYR A 53 20.56 12.45 15.28
N GLU A 54 20.06 11.21 15.37
CA GLU A 54 20.05 10.24 14.25
C GLU A 54 18.80 10.42 13.37
N VAL A 55 17.77 11.10 13.88
CA VAL A 55 16.49 11.29 13.17
C VAL A 55 16.43 12.70 12.60
N ARG A 56 16.38 12.80 11.26
CA ARG A 56 16.17 14.09 10.60
C ARG A 56 14.75 14.60 10.88
N SER A 57 14.64 15.85 11.30
CA SER A 57 13.33 16.51 11.51
C SER A 57 12.52 16.54 10.21
N SER A 58 11.28 16.04 10.27
CA SER A 58 10.35 16.08 9.14
C SER A 58 10.02 17.52 8.72
N ALA A 59 9.84 18.43 9.67
CA ALA A 59 9.57 19.84 9.41
C ALA A 59 10.68 20.48 8.55
N LYS A 60 11.95 20.20 8.88
CA LYS A 60 13.10 20.67 8.09
C LYS A 60 13.27 19.90 6.77
N ALA A 61 12.95 18.61 6.75
CA ALA A 61 13.11 17.78 5.56
C ALA A 61 12.10 18.13 4.45
N PHE A 62 10.92 18.64 4.84
CA PHE A 62 9.82 18.96 3.93
C PHE A 62 9.43 20.44 3.94
N GLU A 63 10.34 21.33 4.38
CA GLU A 63 10.07 22.78 4.47
C GLU A 63 9.73 23.39 3.10
N GLU A 64 10.42 22.94 2.06
CA GLU A 64 10.23 23.40 0.67
C GLU A 64 9.08 22.70 -0.04
N MET A 65 8.42 21.72 0.59
CA MET A 65 7.33 20.98 -0.05
C MET A 65 6.08 21.86 -0.10
N PRO A 66 5.56 22.20 -1.29
CA PRO A 66 4.31 22.93 -1.40
C PRO A 66 3.15 22.07 -0.88
N LYS A 67 2.19 22.70 -0.20
CA LYS A 67 0.90 22.07 0.09
C LYS A 67 0.11 21.95 -1.22
N LEU A 68 0.31 20.85 -1.92
CA LEU A 68 -0.46 20.52 -3.12
C LEU A 68 -1.71 19.72 -2.73
N GLU A 69 -2.88 20.18 -3.15
CA GLU A 69 -4.06 19.33 -3.26
C GLU A 69 -4.01 18.62 -4.61
N ILE A 70 -3.85 17.30 -4.60
CA ILE A 70 -3.78 16.49 -5.82
C ILE A 70 -5.22 16.18 -6.25
N GLU A 71 -5.68 16.81 -7.33
CA GLU A 71 -7.06 16.67 -7.80
C GLU A 71 -7.26 15.49 -8.80
N GLY A 72 -8.49 14.97 -8.75
CA GLY A 72 -9.17 14.15 -9.77
C GLY A 72 -8.32 13.08 -10.44
N GLU A 73 -7.93 13.35 -11.69
CA GLU A 73 -7.33 12.35 -12.59
C GLU A 73 -6.00 11.78 -12.07
N MET A 74 -5.15 12.60 -11.44
CA MET A 74 -3.87 12.14 -10.90
C MET A 74 -4.07 11.21 -9.71
N LEU A 75 -5.03 11.54 -8.84
CA LEU A 75 -5.35 10.72 -7.69
C LEU A 75 -5.96 9.39 -8.11
N ASP A 76 -6.84 9.39 -9.12
CA ASP A 76 -7.48 8.18 -9.62
C ASP A 76 -6.48 7.28 -10.38
N LEU A 77 -5.54 7.86 -11.13
CA LEU A 77 -4.41 7.12 -11.69
C LEU A 77 -3.56 6.46 -10.60
N ALA A 78 -3.22 7.20 -9.54
CA ALA A 78 -2.45 6.65 -8.42
C ALA A 78 -3.20 5.49 -7.73
N LYS A 79 -4.51 5.63 -7.49
CA LYS A 79 -5.35 4.55 -6.94
C LYS A 79 -5.36 3.32 -7.85
N HIS A 80 -5.48 3.50 -9.15
CA HIS A 80 -5.46 2.41 -10.13
C HIS A 80 -4.13 1.65 -10.11
N ILE A 81 -3.00 2.36 -10.06
CA ILE A 81 -1.66 1.76 -9.95
C ILE A 81 -1.54 0.95 -8.67
N ILE A 82 -1.94 1.54 -7.54
CA ILE A 82 -1.90 0.86 -6.23
C ILE A 82 -2.76 -0.41 -6.30
N SER A 83 -3.98 -0.32 -6.81
CA SER A 83 -4.89 -1.48 -6.95
C SER A 83 -4.27 -2.58 -7.80
N THR A 84 -3.64 -2.22 -8.92
CA THR A 84 -3.05 -3.17 -9.88
C THR A 84 -1.76 -3.80 -9.36
N LYS A 85 -0.98 -3.08 -8.55
CA LYS A 85 0.31 -3.55 -8.00
C LYS A 85 0.21 -4.08 -6.57
N LYS A 86 -0.95 -3.97 -5.93
CA LYS A 86 -1.19 -4.51 -4.58
C LYS A 86 -1.13 -6.04 -4.63
N GLY A 87 -0.41 -6.63 -3.68
CA GLY A 87 -0.29 -8.08 -3.54
C GLY A 87 0.05 -8.48 -2.11
N THR A 88 0.28 -9.78 -1.90
CA THR A 88 0.77 -10.32 -0.63
C THR A 88 2.29 -10.25 -0.59
N PHE A 89 2.84 -9.71 0.50
CA PHE A 89 4.29 -9.67 0.70
C PHE A 89 4.74 -10.94 1.40
N ASP A 90 5.58 -11.74 0.73
CA ASP A 90 6.31 -12.86 1.32
C ASP A 90 7.80 -12.52 1.41
N PRO A 91 8.35 -12.26 2.62
CA PRO A 91 9.77 -11.99 2.80
C PRO A 91 10.70 -13.08 2.26
N ALA A 92 10.24 -14.34 2.19
CA ALA A 92 11.06 -15.46 1.74
C ALA A 92 11.35 -15.43 0.23
N THR A 93 10.52 -14.72 -0.55
CA THR A 93 10.70 -14.55 -2.00
C THR A 93 11.63 -13.40 -2.36
N PHE A 94 12.12 -12.65 -1.38
CA PHE A 94 12.95 -11.49 -1.63
C PHE A 94 14.44 -11.87 -1.58
N ASP A 95 15.09 -11.81 -2.74
CA ASP A 95 16.49 -12.17 -2.86
C ASP A 95 17.41 -11.09 -2.30
N ASP A 96 18.45 -11.52 -1.60
CA ASP A 96 19.57 -10.66 -1.27
C ASP A 96 20.42 -10.42 -2.53
N ARG A 97 20.11 -9.30 -3.20
CA ARG A 97 20.82 -8.87 -4.41
C ARG A 97 22.31 -8.67 -4.19
N TYR A 98 22.75 -8.37 -2.97
CA TYR A 98 24.16 -8.21 -2.67
C TYR A 98 24.85 -9.58 -2.66
N GLU A 99 24.31 -10.54 -1.92
CA GLU A 99 24.85 -11.92 -1.87
C GLU A 99 24.86 -12.57 -3.26
N ALA A 100 23.77 -12.40 -4.03
CA ALA A 100 23.70 -12.89 -5.40
C ALA A 100 24.80 -12.29 -6.30
N ALA A 101 24.97 -10.96 -6.26
CA ALA A 101 26.01 -10.28 -7.03
C ALA A 101 27.42 -10.67 -6.58
N LEU A 102 27.63 -10.89 -5.28
CA LEU A 102 28.90 -11.33 -4.73
C LEU A 102 29.23 -12.76 -5.20
N ALA A 103 28.26 -13.67 -5.18
CA ALA A 103 28.44 -15.03 -5.67
C ALA A 103 28.79 -15.06 -7.16
N GLU A 104 28.13 -14.25 -7.99
CA GLU A 104 28.47 -14.09 -9.41
C GLU A 104 29.88 -13.54 -9.60
N LEU A 105 30.28 -12.53 -8.80
CA LEU A 105 31.62 -11.95 -8.85
C LEU A 105 32.70 -12.98 -8.51
N VAL A 106 32.47 -13.80 -7.48
CA VAL A 106 33.39 -14.87 -7.07
C VAL A 106 33.50 -15.92 -8.17
N LYS A 107 32.39 -16.37 -8.76
CA LYS A 107 32.42 -17.33 -9.90
C LYS A 107 33.19 -16.77 -11.10
N ALA A 108 32.92 -15.51 -11.49
CA ALA A 108 33.64 -14.87 -12.59
C ALA A 108 35.16 -14.82 -12.34
N LYS A 109 35.58 -14.52 -11.10
CA LYS A 109 37.01 -14.52 -10.72
C LYS A 109 37.63 -15.91 -10.77
N VAL A 110 36.93 -16.94 -10.26
CA VAL A 110 37.41 -18.33 -10.29
C VAL A 110 37.55 -18.83 -11.73
N GLU A 111 36.61 -18.47 -12.60
CA GLU A 111 36.59 -18.86 -14.01
C GLU A 111 37.50 -17.99 -14.90
N GLY A 112 38.19 -16.97 -14.33
CA GLY A 112 39.04 -16.05 -15.08
C GLY A 112 38.27 -15.13 -16.06
N LYS A 113 36.95 -15.01 -15.90
CA LYS A 113 36.09 -14.19 -16.76
C LYS A 113 36.08 -12.72 -16.32
N ALA A 114 35.82 -11.83 -17.27
CA ALA A 114 35.68 -10.41 -16.99
C ALA A 114 34.51 -10.14 -16.02
N LEU A 115 34.70 -9.17 -15.12
CA LEU A 115 33.70 -8.81 -14.11
C LEU A 115 32.42 -8.27 -14.79
N PRO A 116 31.23 -8.55 -14.22
CA PRO A 116 29.97 -8.06 -14.76
C PRO A 116 29.97 -6.52 -14.84
N LYS A 117 29.72 -5.98 -16.04
CA LYS A 117 29.65 -4.53 -16.26
C LYS A 117 28.36 -3.96 -15.66
N ARG A 118 28.49 -2.81 -14.99
CA ARG A 118 27.34 -2.08 -14.46
C ARG A 118 26.46 -1.60 -15.62
N LYS A 119 25.17 -1.97 -15.60
CA LYS A 119 24.20 -1.48 -16.59
C LYS A 119 24.05 0.04 -16.45
N LYS A 120 24.12 0.76 -17.56
CA LYS A 120 23.93 2.23 -17.57
C LYS A 120 22.46 2.52 -17.28
N ILE A 121 22.22 3.47 -16.36
CA ILE A 121 20.87 3.94 -16.06
C ILE A 121 20.55 5.03 -17.08
N GLU A 122 19.50 4.81 -17.88
CA GLU A 122 18.97 5.83 -18.78
C GLU A 122 17.98 6.69 -18.00
N VAL A 123 18.16 8.02 -18.06
CA VAL A 123 17.32 8.98 -17.33
C VAL A 123 16.32 9.56 -18.34
N SER A 124 15.02 9.38 -18.10
CA SER A 124 13.97 9.96 -18.93
C SER A 124 13.61 11.39 -18.50
N GLN A 125 13.05 12.18 -19.42
CA GLN A 125 12.61 13.55 -19.18
C GLN A 125 11.30 13.59 -18.35
N PRO A 126 11.03 14.64 -17.54
CA PRO A 126 9.88 14.68 -16.64
C PRO A 126 8.49 14.58 -17.31
N SER A 127 8.35 15.13 -18.52
CA SER A 127 7.09 15.07 -19.28
C SER A 127 6.75 13.66 -19.78
N ASP A 128 7.78 12.86 -20.04
CA ASP A 128 7.66 11.45 -20.43
C ASP A 128 7.19 10.57 -19.26
N LEU A 129 7.49 10.96 -18.01
CA LEU A 129 7.14 10.14 -16.84
C LEU A 129 5.63 9.95 -16.68
N LEU A 130 4.82 10.97 -16.94
CA LEU A 130 3.38 10.87 -16.78
C LEU A 130 2.77 9.99 -17.90
N ALA A 131 3.29 10.10 -19.12
CA ALA A 131 2.93 9.22 -20.23
C ALA A 131 3.37 7.77 -19.97
N ALA A 132 4.63 7.56 -19.60
CA ALA A 132 5.18 6.26 -19.23
C ALA A 132 4.44 5.64 -18.03
N LEU A 133 3.98 6.45 -17.08
CA LEU A 133 3.19 5.96 -15.96
C LEU A 133 1.80 5.49 -16.39
N ARG A 134 1.12 6.20 -17.30
CA ARG A 134 -0.17 5.77 -17.87
C ARG A 134 -0.02 4.50 -18.72
N GLU A 135 1.08 4.38 -19.45
CA GLU A 135 1.42 3.19 -20.23
C GLU A 135 1.70 1.98 -19.33
N SER A 136 2.54 2.16 -18.30
CA SER A 136 2.85 1.14 -17.28
C SER A 136 1.61 0.72 -16.48
N ALA A 137 0.64 1.62 -16.31
CA ALA A 137 -0.66 1.36 -15.69
C ALA A 137 -1.67 0.68 -16.63
N GLY A 138 -1.35 0.49 -17.93
CA GLY A 138 -2.17 -0.22 -18.90
C GLY A 138 -3.40 0.55 -19.41
N LEU A 139 -3.52 1.85 -19.12
CA LEU A 139 -4.73 2.63 -19.41
C LEU A 139 -4.90 3.01 -20.88
N LEU A 140 -3.84 2.96 -21.68
CA LEU A 140 -3.90 3.26 -23.13
C LEU A 140 -4.43 2.09 -23.97
N LYS A 141 -4.47 0.85 -23.44
CA LYS A 141 -4.95 -0.33 -24.17
C LYS A 141 -6.46 -0.55 -24.11
N ALA A 142 -7.18 0.22 -23.28
CA ALA A 142 -8.64 0.08 -23.14
C ALA A 142 -9.44 0.83 -24.23
N ALA A 143 -8.79 1.67 -25.04
CA ALA A 143 -9.46 2.48 -26.06
C ALA A 143 -9.62 1.78 -27.44
N GLU A 144 -8.97 0.64 -27.67
CA GLU A 144 -8.99 -0.05 -28.99
C GLU A 144 -9.95 -1.26 -29.07
N SER A 145 -10.76 -1.52 -28.05
CA SER A 145 -11.77 -2.59 -28.09
C SER A 145 -13.20 -2.06 -28.02
N LYS A 146 -13.58 -1.29 -29.04
CA LYS A 146 -15.00 -1.03 -29.33
C LYS A 146 -15.38 -1.82 -30.59
N PRO A 147 -16.18 -2.90 -30.51
CA PRO A 147 -16.65 -3.58 -31.70
C PRO A 147 -17.61 -2.64 -32.44
N GLU A 148 -17.30 -2.40 -33.71
CA GLU A 148 -18.17 -1.75 -34.68
C GLU A 148 -19.48 -2.54 -34.74
N ARG A 149 -20.59 -1.95 -34.25
CA ARG A 149 -21.92 -2.46 -34.54
C ARG A 149 -22.30 -2.00 -35.93
N THR A 150 -22.07 -2.87 -36.92
CA THR A 150 -22.74 -2.74 -38.22
C THR A 150 -24.24 -2.95 -38.03
N ALA A 151 -25.00 -1.96 -38.47
CA ALA A 151 -26.45 -2.00 -38.53
C ALA A 151 -26.89 -2.94 -39.67
N ALA A 152 -27.77 -3.90 -39.36
CA ALA A 152 -28.64 -4.54 -40.33
C ALA A 152 -29.96 -4.93 -39.67
N ASN A 153 -31.04 -4.30 -40.14
CA ASN A 153 -32.43 -4.64 -39.88
C ASN A 153 -32.74 -6.09 -40.30
N ALA A 154 -33.57 -6.80 -39.53
CA ALA A 154 -34.65 -7.60 -40.10
C ALA A 154 -35.73 -7.88 -39.05
N ASN A 155 -36.94 -7.48 -39.42
CA ASN A 155 -38.19 -7.59 -38.70
C ASN A 155 -38.62 -9.07 -38.61
N ALA A 156 -39.02 -9.56 -37.44
CA ALA A 156 -39.81 -10.78 -37.29
C ALA A 156 -40.85 -10.55 -36.20
N GLY A 157 -42.08 -10.28 -36.64
CA GLY A 157 -43.22 -10.02 -35.78
C GLY A 157 -43.77 -11.29 -35.12
N ALA A 158 -44.30 -11.11 -33.91
CA ALA A 158 -45.46 -11.79 -33.32
C ALA A 158 -45.62 -11.13 -31.94
N GLY A 159 -46.58 -10.24 -31.72
CA GLY A 159 -47.99 -10.60 -31.67
C GLY A 159 -48.36 -11.11 -30.28
N ARG A 160 -48.69 -10.21 -29.35
CA ARG A 160 -49.98 -10.22 -28.63
C ARG A 160 -50.07 -9.13 -27.56
N LYS A 161 -51.14 -8.36 -27.71
CA LYS A 161 -51.84 -7.57 -26.70
C LYS A 161 -51.91 -8.31 -25.35
N ARG A 162 -51.72 -7.56 -24.25
CA ARG A 162 -52.85 -7.27 -23.35
C ARG A 162 -52.59 -6.03 -22.51
N ALA A 163 -53.51 -5.10 -22.64
CA ALA A 163 -53.66 -3.93 -21.80
C ALA A 163 -54.43 -4.25 -20.52
N ALA A 164 -54.17 -3.41 -19.52
CA ALA A 164 -55.10 -2.82 -18.55
C ALA A 164 -55.72 -3.68 -17.43
N ARG A 165 -55.45 -3.23 -16.20
CA ARG A 165 -56.38 -2.70 -15.17
C ARG A 165 -55.48 -1.99 -14.14
N GLY A 166 -55.55 -0.67 -13.87
CA GLY A 166 -56.71 0.12 -13.40
C GLY A 166 -56.98 -0.24 -11.94
N ALA A 167 -57.03 0.62 -10.92
CA ALA A 167 -57.05 2.08 -10.76
C ALA A 167 -56.66 2.39 -9.28
N VAL A 168 -55.87 3.42 -8.97
CA VAL A 168 -56.25 4.76 -8.47
C VAL A 168 -57.11 4.80 -7.19
N GLY A 169 -56.59 5.53 -6.19
CA GLY A 169 -57.30 6.16 -5.06
C GLY A 169 -56.26 6.59 -4.01
N LYS A 170 -55.63 7.77 -4.04
CA LYS A 170 -56.05 9.20 -3.95
C LYS A 170 -56.20 9.68 -2.49
N SER A 171 -55.65 10.88 -2.26
CA SER A 171 -55.80 11.80 -1.10
C SER A 171 -54.98 11.49 0.16
N ALA A 172 -54.45 12.42 0.95
CA ALA A 172 -54.19 13.88 0.94
C ALA A 172 -53.48 14.16 2.29
N ALA A 173 -52.33 14.85 2.29
CA ALA A 173 -52.14 16.25 2.65
C ALA A 173 -52.33 16.64 4.15
N SER A 174 -51.24 17.00 4.83
CA SER A 174 -51.06 18.19 5.71
C SER A 174 -49.59 18.21 6.19
N LYS A 175 -48.78 19.21 5.80
CA LYS A 175 -48.57 20.58 6.32
C LYS A 175 -47.75 20.68 7.62
N ALA A 176 -46.73 21.54 7.50
CA ALA A 176 -46.15 22.48 8.47
C ALA A 176 -44.83 22.11 9.18
N ALA A 177 -43.90 23.07 9.09
CA ALA A 177 -42.51 23.07 9.53
C ALA A 177 -42.33 23.88 10.86
N PRO A 178 -41.13 24.35 11.23
CA PRO A 178 -40.35 23.90 12.38
C PRO A 178 -40.36 24.88 13.58
N GLN A 179 -39.88 24.45 14.75
CA GLN A 179 -39.58 25.36 15.87
C GLN A 179 -38.15 25.19 16.44
N ARG A 180 -37.64 26.34 16.89
CA ARG A 180 -36.26 26.74 17.19
C ARG A 180 -35.78 26.35 18.60
N LYS A 181 -34.46 26.50 18.76
CA LYS A 181 -33.61 26.50 19.97
C LYS A 181 -34.06 27.42 21.13
N ALA A 182 -33.74 26.99 22.36
CA ALA A 182 -33.05 27.70 23.47
C ALA A 182 -32.79 26.61 24.55
N SER A 183 -31.68 26.54 25.29
CA SER A 183 -30.78 27.55 25.88
C SER A 183 -29.31 27.14 25.77
#